data_AF-A0A819ZVK8-F1
#
_entry.id   AF-A0A819ZVK8-F1
#
_cell.length_a   1.000
_cell.length_b   1.000
_cell.length_c   1.000
_cell.angle_alpha   90.00
_cell.angle_beta   90.00
_cell.angle_gamma   90.00
#
_symmetry.space_group_name_H-M   'P 1'
#
loop_
_entity.id
_entity.type
_entity.pdbx_description
1 polymer ?
#
loop_
_entity_poly.entity_id
_entity_poly.type
_entity_poly.pdbx_seq_one_letter_code
_entity_poly.pdbx_strand_id
1 'polypeptide(L)'
;MQVFTLLETVIIKVSVTYFKRTNETVYDIWNTTAGTDSVYAVSGTSIGTYYPGQSAQTAFDGDLTDGPCNHGSCDYTNGALACGTKAGFYITINGAPKVLAAFDVISHTGSWSRVRDPMMITIEGSNLNGSALTLGSSWTLIYNGSAGLITDPGRAAWGTLQLISNPSIAFASYRLLVTSKQGYDSCASCSEIMFIMV
;
A
#
# COMPACT_ATOMS: atom_id res chain seq x y z
N MET A 1 -3.80 -25.89 56.35
CA MET A 1 -2.97 -25.39 55.25
C MET A 1 -3.75 -25.61 53.97
N GLN A 2 -4.29 -24.55 53.36
CA GLN A 2 -4.81 -24.61 52.00
C GLN A 2 -4.67 -23.21 51.40
N VAL A 3 -3.72 -23.09 50.49
CA VAL A 3 -3.45 -21.87 49.73
C VAL A 3 -4.36 -21.93 48.51
N PHE A 4 -5.27 -20.96 48.37
CA PHE A 4 -6.02 -20.72 47.14
C PHE A 4 -5.26 -19.68 46.33
N THR A 5 -4.63 -20.10 45.23
CA THR A 5 -4.11 -19.20 44.20
C THR A 5 -5.24 -18.88 43.21
N LEU A 6 -5.64 -17.61 43.15
CA LEU A 6 -6.49 -17.09 42.09
C LEU A 6 -5.67 -16.98 40.80
N LEU A 7 -6.06 -17.71 39.75
CA LEU A 7 -5.59 -17.43 38.39
C LEU A 7 -6.36 -16.21 37.88
N GLU A 8 -5.71 -15.05 37.83
CA GLU A 8 -6.22 -13.90 37.09
C GLU A 8 -6.12 -14.19 35.59
N THR A 9 -7.26 -14.28 34.91
CA THR A 9 -7.31 -14.35 33.45
C THR A 9 -7.21 -12.93 32.92
N VAL A 10 -6.05 -12.56 32.37
CA VAL A 10 -5.88 -11.27 31.66
C VAL A 10 -6.51 -11.39 30.28
N ILE A 11 -7.69 -10.79 30.10
CA ILE A 11 -8.30 -10.64 28.77
C ILE A 11 -7.65 -9.44 28.09
N ILE A 12 -6.69 -9.68 27.21
CA ILE A 12 -6.14 -8.64 26.33
C ILE A 12 -7.15 -8.41 25.19
N LYS A 13 -7.89 -7.30 25.22
CA LYS A 13 -8.66 -6.84 24.06
C LYS A 13 -7.68 -6.27 23.04
N VAL A 14 -7.29 -7.06 22.05
CA VAL A 14 -6.59 -6.55 20.87
C VAL A 14 -7.64 -6.01 19.91
N SER A 15 -7.65 -4.69 19.70
CA SER A 15 -8.52 -4.06 18.71
C SER A 15 -7.87 -4.19 17.34
N VAL A 16 -8.49 -4.97 16.45
CA VAL A 16 -8.08 -5.04 15.04
C VAL A 16 -8.77 -3.92 14.28
N THR A 17 -8.00 -3.11 13.55
CA THR A 17 -8.51 -2.06 12.67
C THR A 17 -8.29 -2.46 11.21
N TYR A 18 -9.36 -2.44 10.42
CA TYR A 18 -9.31 -2.64 8.97
C TYR A 18 -9.32 -1.28 8.27
N PHE A 19 -8.23 -0.94 7.61
CA PHE A 19 -8.12 0.24 6.76
C PHE A 19 -8.48 -0.16 5.34
N LYS A 20 -9.78 -0.19 5.04
CA LYS A 20 -10.34 -0.40 3.67
C LYS A 20 -10.99 0.86 3.11
N ARG A 21 -11.45 1.75 3.99
CA ARG A 21 -11.89 3.11 3.67
C ARG A 21 -11.36 4.05 4.70
N THR A 22 -10.72 5.12 4.27
CA THR A 22 -9.96 5.97 5.17
C THR A 22 -10.23 7.45 4.95
N ASN A 23 -10.35 8.17 6.06
CA ASN A 23 -10.28 9.64 6.07
C ASN A 23 -8.82 10.13 6.20
N GLU A 24 -7.86 9.21 6.28
CA GLU A 24 -6.45 9.56 6.17
C GLU A 24 -6.17 10.17 4.80
N THR A 25 -5.32 11.18 4.81
CA THR A 25 -4.73 11.69 3.57
C THR A 25 -3.67 10.70 3.09
N VAL A 26 -3.85 10.20 1.87
CA VAL A 26 -2.88 9.36 1.18
C VAL A 26 -2.11 10.22 0.18
N TYR A 27 -0.77 10.15 0.23
CA TYR A 27 0.10 10.95 -0.62
C TYR A 27 0.75 10.09 -1.69
N ASP A 28 0.46 10.39 -2.95
CA ASP A 28 1.18 9.80 -4.09
C ASP A 28 2.64 10.25 -4.12
N ILE A 29 3.53 9.29 -4.37
CA ILE A 29 4.97 9.53 -4.46
C ILE A 29 5.58 8.76 -5.63
N TRP A 30 6.72 9.24 -6.11
CA TRP A 30 7.47 8.63 -7.20
C TRP A 30 8.98 8.89 -7.05
N ASN A 31 9.72 8.38 -8.05
CA ASN A 31 11.19 8.42 -8.13
C ASN A 31 11.88 7.78 -6.93
N THR A 32 11.35 6.65 -6.45
CA THR A 32 11.79 6.07 -5.19
C THR A 32 11.79 4.55 -5.22
N THR A 33 12.65 3.95 -4.43
CA THR A 33 12.66 2.53 -4.07
C THR A 33 12.80 2.42 -2.56
N ALA A 34 12.64 1.22 -1.99
CA ALA A 34 12.83 1.02 -0.56
C ALA A 34 14.16 1.62 -0.07
N GLY A 35 14.11 2.38 1.03
CA GLY A 35 15.23 3.08 1.65
C GLY A 35 15.70 4.34 0.93
N THR A 36 15.09 4.77 -0.18
CA THR A 36 15.51 5.98 -0.91
C THR A 36 14.50 7.11 -0.78
N ASP A 37 14.98 8.33 -1.06
CA ASP A 37 14.16 9.53 -1.10
C ASP A 37 13.05 9.40 -2.16
N SER A 38 11.99 10.17 -1.99
CA SER A 38 10.84 10.22 -2.89
C SER A 38 10.43 11.65 -3.19
N VAL A 39 9.74 11.85 -4.31
CA VAL A 39 9.14 13.12 -4.69
C VAL A 39 7.63 12.96 -4.72
N TYR A 40 6.88 13.99 -4.33
CA TYR A 40 5.43 13.99 -4.49
C TYR A 40 5.05 13.85 -5.97
N ALA A 41 4.11 12.95 -6.26
CA ALA A 41 3.45 12.91 -7.54
C ALA A 41 2.25 13.86 -7.53
N VAL A 42 1.95 14.43 -8.68
CA VAL A 42 0.81 15.32 -8.88
C VAL A 42 -0.10 14.77 -9.98
N SER A 43 -1.32 15.27 -10.08
CA SER A 43 -2.25 14.93 -11.15
C SER A 43 -1.67 15.34 -12.52
N GLY A 44 -1.66 14.43 -13.48
CA GLY A 44 -1.13 14.66 -14.82
C GLY A 44 -1.03 13.38 -15.66
N THR A 45 -0.40 13.48 -16.82
CA THR A 45 -0.20 12.35 -17.76
C THR A 45 1.27 12.13 -18.12
N SER A 46 2.18 12.76 -17.39
CA SER A 46 3.63 12.76 -17.61
C SER A 46 4.35 11.80 -16.66
N ILE A 47 5.65 11.62 -16.86
CA ILE A 47 6.54 10.94 -15.90
C ILE A 47 6.40 11.55 -14.51
N GLY A 48 6.27 10.68 -13.50
CA GLY A 48 6.13 11.08 -12.10
C GLY A 48 4.78 11.66 -11.71
N THR A 49 3.76 11.54 -12.56
CA THR A 49 2.39 11.99 -12.26
C THR A 49 1.43 10.81 -12.15
N TYR A 50 0.28 11.04 -11.53
CA TYR A 50 -0.84 10.09 -11.55
C TYR A 50 -1.96 10.60 -12.45
N TYR A 51 -2.67 9.67 -13.11
CA TYR A 51 -3.77 10.03 -14.00
C TYR A 51 -4.84 10.85 -13.26
N PRO A 52 -5.40 11.92 -13.85
CA PRO A 52 -6.38 12.77 -13.16
C PRO A 52 -7.58 11.98 -12.63
N GLY A 53 -7.87 12.13 -11.34
CA GLY A 53 -8.92 11.39 -10.64
C GLY A 53 -8.49 10.01 -10.11
N GLN A 54 -7.28 9.55 -10.39
CA GLN A 54 -6.75 8.23 -9.98
C GLN A 54 -5.52 8.37 -9.07
N SER A 55 -5.63 9.22 -8.06
CA SER A 55 -4.64 9.32 -6.97
C SER A 55 -4.63 8.08 -6.09
N ALA A 56 -3.62 7.90 -5.25
CA ALA A 56 -3.54 6.86 -4.23
C ALA A 56 -4.75 6.77 -3.29
N GLN A 57 -5.51 7.86 -3.13
CA GLN A 57 -6.73 7.86 -2.33
C GLN A 57 -7.81 6.91 -2.87
N THR A 58 -7.86 6.67 -4.19
CA THR A 58 -8.89 5.79 -4.78
C THR A 58 -8.65 4.32 -4.47
N ALA A 59 -7.48 3.95 -3.92
CA ALA A 59 -7.27 2.61 -3.38
C ALA A 59 -8.06 2.32 -2.08
N PHE A 60 -8.77 3.32 -1.56
CA PHE A 60 -9.44 3.27 -0.26
C PHE A 60 -10.83 3.95 -0.28
N ASP A 61 -11.49 4.02 -1.44
CA ASP A 61 -12.83 4.62 -1.54
C ASP A 61 -13.95 3.56 -1.65
N GLY A 62 -13.59 2.31 -1.89
CA GLY A 62 -14.47 1.17 -2.06
C GLY A 62 -15.17 1.12 -3.42
N ASP A 63 -14.65 1.80 -4.43
CA ASP A 63 -15.03 1.65 -5.83
C ASP A 63 -14.15 0.57 -6.51
N LEU A 64 -14.80 -0.45 -7.07
CA LEU A 64 -14.09 -1.56 -7.73
C LEU A 64 -13.84 -1.31 -9.22
N THR A 65 -14.16 -0.13 -9.72
CA THR A 65 -14.10 0.24 -11.14
C THR A 65 -12.91 1.13 -11.48
N ASP A 66 -12.31 1.78 -10.49
CA ASP A 66 -11.08 2.55 -10.63
C ASP A 66 -10.04 2.11 -9.61
N GLY A 67 -9.01 2.94 -9.43
CA GLY A 67 -7.87 2.70 -8.55
C GLY A 67 -6.68 3.58 -8.92
N PRO A 68 -5.61 3.62 -8.10
CA PRO A 68 -4.47 4.48 -8.34
C PRO A 68 -3.77 4.17 -9.65
N CYS A 69 -3.36 5.21 -10.37
CA CYS A 69 -2.62 5.05 -11.62
C CYS A 69 -1.47 6.05 -11.70
N ASN A 70 -0.44 5.82 -10.87
CA ASN A 70 0.82 6.55 -10.95
C ASN A 70 1.68 5.99 -12.08
N HIS A 71 2.19 6.87 -12.95
CA HIS A 71 2.98 6.46 -14.11
C HIS A 71 4.43 6.12 -13.79
N GLY A 72 4.92 6.56 -12.62
CA GLY A 72 6.28 6.31 -12.16
C GLY A 72 7.31 6.77 -13.17
N SER A 73 8.03 5.82 -13.78
CA SER A 73 9.10 6.10 -14.75
C SER A 73 8.61 6.28 -16.21
N CYS A 74 7.31 6.28 -16.45
CA CYS A 74 6.70 6.42 -17.79
C CYS A 74 5.69 7.55 -17.85
N ASP A 75 5.15 7.83 -19.04
CA ASP A 75 3.98 8.69 -19.23
C ASP A 75 2.73 7.85 -19.58
N TYR A 76 1.58 8.52 -19.72
CA TYR A 76 0.30 7.85 -20.02
C TYR A 76 0.26 7.16 -21.39
N THR A 77 1.01 7.69 -22.37
CA THR A 77 0.96 7.25 -23.78
C THR A 77 1.89 6.10 -24.10
N ASN A 78 2.96 5.94 -23.32
CA ASN A 78 4.02 4.97 -23.54
C ASN A 78 4.01 3.92 -22.43
N GLY A 79 3.17 2.90 -22.59
CA GLY A 79 3.12 1.76 -21.68
C GLY A 79 4.46 1.00 -21.64
N ALA A 80 4.74 0.31 -20.54
CA ALA A 80 5.89 -0.57 -20.38
C ALA A 80 5.70 -1.45 -19.14
N LEU A 81 6.51 -2.51 -19.01
CA LEU A 81 6.56 -3.29 -17.77
C LEU A 81 7.09 -2.47 -16.58
N ALA A 82 7.91 -1.45 -16.84
CA ALA A 82 8.50 -0.59 -15.82
C ALA A 82 7.57 0.55 -15.36
N CYS A 83 6.46 0.81 -16.06
CA CYS A 83 5.57 1.92 -15.68
C CYS A 83 4.85 1.65 -14.37
N GLY A 84 4.63 2.69 -13.58
CA GLY A 84 4.11 2.60 -12.21
C GLY A 84 5.04 1.92 -11.22
N THR A 85 6.20 1.39 -11.64
CA THR A 85 7.26 1.03 -10.71
C THR A 85 7.99 2.28 -10.22
N LYS A 86 8.70 2.14 -9.09
CA LYS A 86 9.38 3.25 -8.40
C LYS A 86 8.41 4.36 -7.98
N ALA A 87 7.16 3.98 -7.77
CA ALA A 87 6.07 4.84 -7.39
C ALA A 87 5.11 4.06 -6.48
N GLY A 88 4.24 4.81 -5.84
CA GLY A 88 3.25 4.29 -4.92
C GLY A 88 2.75 5.43 -4.05
N PHE A 89 2.61 5.17 -2.77
CA PHE A 89 2.08 6.16 -1.83
C PHE A 89 2.65 5.99 -0.44
N TYR A 90 2.46 7.01 0.39
CA TYR A 90 2.46 6.81 1.82
C TYR A 90 1.16 7.31 2.45
N ILE A 91 0.80 6.71 3.58
CA ILE A 91 -0.35 7.05 4.40
C ILE A 91 0.14 7.31 5.81
N THR A 92 -0.33 8.41 6.41
CA THR A 92 -0.13 8.69 7.83
C THR A 92 -1.40 8.27 8.56
N ILE A 93 -1.27 7.48 9.62
CA ILE A 93 -2.40 7.01 10.42
C ILE A 93 -2.78 8.08 11.44
N ASN A 94 -4.05 8.46 11.52
CA ASN A 94 -4.53 9.36 12.57
C ASN A 94 -4.45 8.65 13.93
N GLY A 95 -3.89 9.37 14.91
CA GLY A 95 -3.81 8.89 16.29
C GLY A 95 -2.51 8.15 16.59
N ALA A 96 -2.60 7.14 17.46
CA ALA A 96 -1.43 6.42 17.92
C ALA A 96 -0.87 5.50 16.81
N PRO A 97 0.47 5.33 16.72
CA PRO A 97 1.10 4.35 15.86
C PRO A 97 0.44 2.98 15.95
N LYS A 98 0.29 2.31 14.81
CA LYS A 98 -0.33 0.98 14.70
C LYS A 98 0.66 -0.01 14.15
N VAL A 99 0.43 -1.29 14.37
CA VAL A 99 1.21 -2.38 13.79
C VAL A 99 0.47 -2.90 12.55
N LEU A 100 1.12 -2.92 11.39
CA LEU A 100 0.61 -3.59 10.20
C LEU A 100 0.86 -5.10 10.33
N ALA A 101 -0.22 -5.86 10.51
CA ALA A 101 -0.16 -7.31 10.64
C ALA A 101 -0.25 -8.00 9.27
N ALA A 102 -1.10 -7.48 8.39
CA ALA A 102 -1.33 -8.04 7.06
C ALA A 102 -1.91 -6.99 6.10
N PHE A 103 -1.89 -7.30 4.82
CA PHE A 103 -2.61 -6.54 3.81
C PHE A 103 -3.22 -7.45 2.74
N ASP A 104 -4.23 -6.95 2.06
CA ASP A 104 -4.86 -7.58 0.92
C ASP A 104 -5.21 -6.53 -0.13
N VAL A 105 -5.33 -6.93 -1.39
CA VAL A 105 -5.61 -6.03 -2.52
C VAL A 105 -6.69 -6.63 -3.42
N ILE A 106 -7.51 -5.79 -4.04
CA ILE A 106 -8.53 -6.21 -5.01
C ILE A 106 -8.08 -5.88 -6.43
N SER A 107 -8.18 -6.85 -7.34
CA SER A 107 -7.99 -6.61 -8.78
C SER A 107 -9.18 -5.84 -9.38
N HIS A 108 -8.99 -5.03 -10.42
CA HIS A 108 -10.14 -4.27 -10.95
C HIS A 108 -11.18 -5.14 -11.65
N THR A 109 -12.38 -4.59 -11.82
CA THR A 109 -13.48 -5.16 -12.60
C THR A 109 -13.20 -5.26 -14.12
N GLY A 110 -12.46 -4.31 -14.71
CA GLY A 110 -12.30 -4.19 -16.18
C GLY A 110 -11.33 -5.20 -16.82
N SER A 111 -11.48 -5.53 -18.10
CA SER A 111 -10.62 -6.51 -18.81
C SER A 111 -9.17 -6.04 -19.03
N TRP A 112 -8.93 -4.72 -19.11
CA TRP A 112 -7.60 -4.11 -19.22
C TRP A 112 -6.85 -4.08 -17.88
N SER A 113 -7.49 -4.48 -16.79
CA SER A 113 -6.92 -4.32 -15.45
C SER A 113 -5.82 -5.32 -15.13
N ARG A 114 -5.87 -6.53 -15.71
CA ARG A 114 -4.90 -7.58 -15.39
C ARG A 114 -3.47 -7.13 -15.62
N VAL A 115 -3.21 -6.41 -16.71
CA VAL A 115 -1.85 -5.96 -17.06
C VAL A 115 -1.32 -4.87 -16.11
N ARG A 116 -2.21 -4.22 -15.35
CA ARG A 116 -1.88 -3.20 -14.36
C ARG A 116 -1.72 -3.79 -12.95
N ASP A 117 -2.27 -4.98 -12.68
CA ASP A 117 -2.20 -5.61 -11.35
C ASP A 117 -0.74 -5.65 -10.83
N PRO A 118 -0.45 -5.05 -9.65
CA PRO A 118 0.88 -5.12 -9.06
C PRO A 118 1.20 -6.58 -8.70
N MET A 119 2.39 -7.03 -9.05
CA MET A 119 2.86 -8.38 -8.73
C MET A 119 3.67 -8.40 -7.44
N MET A 120 4.57 -7.42 -7.30
CA MET A 120 5.49 -7.29 -6.18
C MET A 120 5.47 -5.86 -5.66
N ILE A 121 5.59 -5.72 -4.34
CA ILE A 121 5.63 -4.45 -3.64
C ILE A 121 6.66 -4.47 -2.50
N THR A 122 7.02 -3.29 -2.04
CA THR A 122 7.64 -3.11 -0.71
C THR A 122 6.71 -2.30 0.18
N ILE A 123 6.72 -2.61 1.48
CA ILE A 123 6.09 -1.78 2.51
C ILE A 123 7.14 -1.39 3.54
N GLU A 124 7.15 -0.11 3.89
CA GLU A 124 8.03 0.46 4.91
C GLU A 124 7.21 1.22 5.96
N GLY A 125 7.74 1.29 7.18
CA GLY A 125 7.15 2.04 8.29
C GLY A 125 8.00 3.24 8.70
N SER A 126 7.36 4.31 9.16
CA SER A 126 8.02 5.48 9.77
C SER A 126 7.26 6.03 10.99
N ASN A 127 8.00 6.59 11.93
CA ASN A 127 7.46 7.39 13.05
C ASN A 127 7.84 8.87 12.94
N LEU A 128 8.40 9.28 11.80
CA LEU A 128 8.66 10.70 11.50
C LEU A 128 7.42 11.36 10.89
N ASN A 129 7.50 12.67 10.63
CA ASN A 129 6.35 13.47 10.20
C ASN A 129 6.73 14.53 9.15
N GLY A 130 5.70 15.10 8.51
CA GLY A 130 5.84 16.22 7.59
C GLY A 130 6.81 15.92 6.45
N SER A 131 7.70 16.88 6.15
CA SER A 131 8.68 16.76 5.07
C SER A 131 9.72 15.66 5.28
N ALA A 132 9.90 15.12 6.50
CA ALA A 132 10.81 14.01 6.70
C ALA A 132 10.34 12.73 5.98
N LEU A 133 9.04 12.61 5.70
CA LEU A 133 8.47 11.43 5.02
C LEU A 133 8.89 11.33 3.54
N THR A 134 9.51 12.36 2.95
CA THR A 134 10.11 12.27 1.61
C THR A 134 11.55 11.75 1.63
N LEU A 135 12.18 11.60 2.80
CA LEU A 135 13.55 11.10 2.94
C LEU A 135 13.55 9.58 3.09
N GLY A 136 14.39 8.88 2.34
CA GLY A 136 14.52 7.43 2.38
C GLY A 136 14.99 6.90 3.73
N SER A 137 15.86 7.66 4.39
CA SER A 137 16.37 7.36 5.73
C SER A 137 15.29 7.38 6.83
N SER A 138 14.11 7.92 6.53
CA SER A 138 12.96 7.94 7.44
C SER A 138 12.20 6.62 7.50
N TRP A 139 12.47 5.71 6.56
CA TRP A 139 11.66 4.52 6.33
C TRP A 139 12.40 3.24 6.72
N THR A 140 11.69 2.35 7.42
CA THR A 140 12.19 1.01 7.77
C THR A 140 11.44 -0.03 6.94
N LEU A 141 12.16 -0.81 6.13
CA LEU A 141 11.57 -1.90 5.34
C LEU A 141 11.01 -3.00 6.24
N ILE A 142 9.72 -3.29 6.07
CA ILE A 142 9.00 -4.34 6.81
C ILE A 142 8.41 -5.43 5.91
N TYR A 143 8.31 -5.16 4.61
CA TYR A 143 7.82 -6.13 3.64
C TYR A 143 8.49 -5.94 2.27
N ASN A 144 8.88 -7.04 1.65
CA ASN A 144 9.33 -7.10 0.27
C ASN A 144 8.88 -8.43 -0.32
N GLY A 145 7.83 -8.41 -1.14
CA GLY A 145 7.15 -9.62 -1.54
C GLY A 145 5.99 -9.39 -2.49
N SER A 146 5.15 -10.40 -2.60
CA SER A 146 3.99 -10.39 -3.50
C SER A 146 2.96 -9.33 -3.08
N ALA A 147 2.28 -8.73 -4.04
CA ALA A 147 1.07 -7.96 -3.74
C ALA A 147 -0.16 -8.86 -3.47
N GLY A 148 -0.05 -10.18 -3.69
CA GLY A 148 -1.20 -11.11 -3.64
C GLY A 148 -1.92 -11.33 -4.98
N LEU A 149 -1.45 -10.67 -6.07
CA LEU A 149 -2.06 -10.74 -7.41
C LEU A 149 -1.16 -11.40 -8.47
N ILE A 150 -0.14 -12.18 -8.07
CA ILE A 150 0.69 -12.94 -9.02
C ILE A 150 -0.17 -13.93 -9.81
N THR A 151 -1.05 -14.65 -9.11
CA THR A 151 -2.13 -15.43 -9.71
C THR A 151 -3.37 -14.55 -9.76
N ASP A 152 -4.04 -14.52 -10.91
CA ASP A 152 -5.28 -13.76 -11.08
C ASP A 152 -6.36 -14.35 -10.15
N PRO A 153 -6.87 -13.60 -9.15
CA PRO A 153 -7.93 -14.09 -8.27
C PRO A 153 -9.32 -14.09 -8.93
N GLY A 154 -9.42 -13.64 -10.18
CA GLY A 154 -10.65 -13.17 -10.79
C GLY A 154 -10.75 -11.65 -10.66
N ARG A 155 -11.55 -11.03 -11.54
CA ARG A 155 -11.78 -9.58 -11.53
C ARG A 155 -12.68 -9.20 -10.36
N ALA A 156 -12.41 -8.06 -9.71
CA ALA A 156 -13.13 -7.61 -8.51
C ALA A 156 -13.08 -8.59 -7.33
N ALA A 157 -12.02 -9.41 -7.27
CA ALA A 157 -11.78 -10.38 -6.22
C ALA A 157 -10.53 -10.01 -5.43
N TRP A 158 -10.55 -10.35 -4.14
CA TRP A 158 -9.39 -10.25 -3.26
C TRP A 158 -8.28 -11.18 -3.73
N GLY A 159 -7.05 -10.67 -3.68
CA GLY A 159 -5.85 -11.46 -3.87
C GLY A 159 -5.62 -12.45 -2.73
N THR A 160 -4.40 -13.00 -2.72
CA THR A 160 -3.94 -13.78 -1.57
C THR A 160 -3.54 -12.83 -0.44
N LEU A 161 -4.10 -13.01 0.75
CA LEU A 161 -3.72 -12.26 1.96
C LEU A 161 -2.20 -12.34 2.22
N GLN A 162 -1.56 -11.20 2.39
CA GLN A 162 -0.12 -11.10 2.64
C GLN A 162 0.16 -10.75 4.11
N LEU A 163 0.99 -11.57 4.77
CA LEU A 163 1.36 -11.38 6.17
C LEU A 163 2.66 -10.58 6.30
N ILE A 164 2.71 -9.64 7.24
CA ILE A 164 3.94 -8.95 7.63
C ILE A 164 4.70 -9.83 8.61
N SER A 165 5.95 -10.16 8.29
CA SER A 165 6.80 -10.98 9.16
C SER A 165 7.24 -10.15 10.38
N ASN A 166 7.05 -10.69 11.58
CA ASN A 166 7.39 -10.04 12.86
C ASN A 166 6.71 -8.66 13.06
N PRO A 167 5.37 -8.59 13.11
CA PRO A 167 4.64 -7.35 13.29
C PRO A 167 4.72 -6.88 14.75
N SER A 168 5.90 -6.43 15.21
CA SER A 168 6.11 -5.99 16.60
C SER A 168 6.39 -4.49 16.74
N ILE A 169 6.59 -3.79 15.62
CA ILE A 169 6.88 -2.35 15.63
C ILE A 169 5.68 -1.60 15.09
N ALA A 170 5.17 -0.68 15.91
CA ALA A 170 4.12 0.22 15.52
C ALA A 170 4.70 1.45 14.80
N PHE A 171 4.08 1.84 13.69
CA PHE A 171 4.45 3.00 12.90
C PHE A 171 3.29 3.98 12.76
N ALA A 172 3.61 5.27 12.74
CA ALA A 172 2.66 6.35 12.47
C ALA A 172 2.36 6.50 10.98
N SER A 173 3.27 6.07 10.11
CA SER A 173 3.12 6.15 8.66
C SER A 173 3.59 4.86 7.98
N TYR A 174 2.96 4.53 6.86
CA TYR A 174 3.30 3.41 6.01
C TYR A 174 3.51 3.86 4.57
N ARG A 175 4.58 3.40 3.93
CA ARG A 175 4.90 3.65 2.52
C ARG A 175 4.82 2.35 1.74
N LEU A 176 4.00 2.31 0.70
CA LEU A 176 3.86 1.18 -0.21
C LEU A 176 4.39 1.57 -1.58
N LEU A 177 5.32 0.79 -2.13
CA LEU A 177 5.90 1.02 -3.45
C LEU A 177 5.72 -0.20 -4.34
N VAL A 178 5.33 0.02 -5.59
CA VAL A 178 5.25 -1.05 -6.59
C VAL A 178 6.64 -1.32 -7.18
N THR A 179 7.05 -2.59 -7.17
CA THR A 179 8.33 -3.04 -7.73
C THR A 179 8.17 -3.81 -9.04
N SER A 180 7.01 -4.42 -9.30
CA SER A 180 6.67 -4.99 -10.61
C SER A 180 5.15 -5.16 -10.80
N LYS A 181 4.72 -5.35 -12.05
CA LYS A 181 3.32 -5.57 -12.47
C LYS A 181 3.21 -6.62 -13.57
N GLN A 182 2.00 -7.12 -13.79
CA GLN A 182 1.70 -8.25 -14.67
C GLN A 182 1.99 -8.01 -16.16
N GLY A 183 1.80 -6.80 -16.68
CA GLY A 183 1.82 -6.59 -18.12
C GLY A 183 2.16 -5.17 -18.57
N TYR A 184 2.03 -4.96 -19.87
CA TYR A 184 2.44 -3.74 -20.56
C TYR A 184 1.31 -2.70 -20.55
N ASP A 185 1.51 -1.62 -19.79
CA ASP A 185 0.54 -0.52 -19.62
C ASP A 185 1.26 0.67 -18.95
N SER A 186 0.60 1.82 -18.82
CA SER A 186 1.16 3.08 -18.34
C SER A 186 1.23 3.23 -16.81
N CYS A 187 0.65 2.32 -16.04
CA CYS A 187 0.75 2.31 -14.58
C CYS A 187 0.62 0.91 -13.99
N ALA A 188 0.90 0.79 -12.70
CA ALA A 188 0.47 -0.31 -11.86
C ALA A 188 -0.74 0.15 -11.05
N SER A 189 -1.74 -0.72 -10.92
CA SER A 189 -3.03 -0.34 -10.34
C SER A 189 -3.76 -1.56 -9.79
N CYS A 190 -4.44 -1.38 -8.67
CA CYS A 190 -5.43 -2.28 -8.07
C CYS A 190 -6.65 -1.42 -7.74
N SER A 191 -7.83 -2.02 -7.52
CA SER A 191 -8.99 -1.21 -7.13
C SER A 191 -8.93 -0.81 -5.68
N GLU A 192 -8.69 -1.76 -4.80
CA GLU A 192 -8.73 -1.50 -3.37
C GLU A 192 -7.53 -2.11 -2.67
N ILE A 193 -7.14 -1.50 -1.57
CA ILE A 193 -6.15 -2.01 -0.62
C ILE A 193 -6.80 -2.03 0.76
N MET A 194 -6.60 -3.14 1.48
CA MET A 194 -6.96 -3.25 2.88
C MET A 194 -5.73 -3.51 3.72
N PHE A 195 -5.45 -2.62 4.67
CA PHE A 195 -4.47 -2.89 5.72
C PHE A 195 -5.17 -3.41 6.97
N ILE A 196 -4.61 -4.47 7.55
CA ILE A 196 -5.07 -5.08 8.80
C ILE A 196 -4.06 -4.69 9.88
N MET A 197 -4.51 -3.83 10.79
CA MET A 197 -3.68 -3.19 11.80
C MET A 197 -4.07 -3.61 13.21
N VAL A 198 -3.11 -3.69 14.13
CA VAL A 198 -3.31 -3.96 15.56
C VAL A 198 -2.71 -2.87 16.45
#